data_AF-A0A7V9RA69-F1
#
_entry.id   AF-A0A7V9RA69-F1
#
_cell.length_a   1.000
_cell.length_b   1.000
_cell.length_c   1.000
_cell.angle_alpha   90.00
_cell.angle_beta   90.00
_cell.angle_gamma   90.00
#
_symmetry.space_group_name_H-M   'P 1'
#
loop_
_entity.id
_entity.type
_entity.pdbx_description
1 polymer ?
#
loop_
_entity_poly.entity_id
_entity_poly.type
_entity_poly.pdbx_seq_one_letter_code
_entity_poly.pdbx_strand_id
1 'polypeptide(L)'
;MERTVRIGERGAYASAVAGLWQRLGTALARLERIAESPADQIAYEAQEELPSLQYALHAGAELALGIQPPIGAEPVHADLVAALSQARDATAEVASALAETDDDLVERLLPEWRGALFRVRLARLRALERYPLELGAPEPSEEPEEASDETSLPVAAIAAATLIVVGAIVFTAGAVLAAWPLWAAGLALFAGGFILFRP
;
A
#
# COMPACT_ATOMS: atom_id res chain seq x y z
N MET A 1 -6.95 -30.81 -14.82
CA MET A 1 -5.61 -30.23 -15.07
C MET A 1 -5.57 -28.69 -15.00
N GLU A 2 -6.70 -27.99 -15.06
CA GLU A 2 -6.73 -26.51 -15.07
C GLU A 2 -6.39 -25.82 -13.74
N ARG A 3 -6.68 -26.45 -12.59
CA ARG A 3 -6.51 -25.83 -11.27
C ARG A 3 -5.06 -25.52 -10.92
N THR A 4 -4.11 -26.38 -11.30
CA THR A 4 -2.68 -26.20 -11.02
C THR A 4 -2.05 -25.13 -11.91
N VAL A 5 -2.49 -25.03 -13.17
CA VAL A 5 -2.05 -24.01 -14.12
C VAL A 5 -2.47 -22.62 -13.63
N ARG A 6 -3.72 -22.45 -13.21
CA ARG A 6 -4.23 -21.16 -12.68
C ARG A 6 -3.54 -20.71 -11.38
N ILE A 7 -3.07 -21.64 -10.53
CA ILE A 7 -2.28 -21.28 -9.34
C ILE A 7 -0.86 -20.85 -9.74
N GLY A 8 -0.26 -21.52 -10.74
CA GLY A 8 1.06 -21.18 -11.28
C GLY A 8 1.11 -19.82 -11.96
N GLU A 9 0.16 -19.52 -12.84
CA GLU A 9 0.02 -18.20 -13.48
C GLU A 9 -0.13 -17.10 -12.44
N ARG A 10 -0.88 -17.39 -11.37
CA ARG A 10 -1.11 -16.44 -10.30
C ARG A 10 0.15 -16.15 -9.46
N GLY A 11 0.87 -17.20 -9.06
CA GLY A 11 2.16 -17.05 -8.37
C GLY A 11 3.20 -16.29 -9.20
N ALA A 12 3.23 -16.51 -10.52
CA ALA A 12 4.11 -15.81 -11.44
C ALA A 12 3.78 -14.31 -11.52
N TYR A 13 2.50 -13.95 -11.63
CA TYR A 13 2.04 -12.56 -11.61
C TYR A 13 2.44 -11.84 -10.33
N ALA A 14 2.14 -12.42 -9.16
CA ALA A 14 2.48 -11.83 -7.87
C ALA A 14 4.00 -11.61 -7.72
N SER A 15 4.80 -12.57 -8.16
CA SER A 15 6.27 -12.47 -8.14
C SER A 15 6.78 -11.37 -9.08
N ALA A 16 6.20 -11.25 -10.28
CA ALA A 16 6.56 -10.21 -11.23
C ALA A 16 6.23 -8.80 -10.70
N VAL A 17 5.04 -8.62 -10.12
CA VAL A 17 4.61 -7.37 -9.48
C VAL A 17 5.47 -7.05 -8.25
N ALA A 18 5.85 -8.04 -7.44
CA ALA A 18 6.77 -7.84 -6.34
C ALA A 18 8.16 -7.37 -6.82
N GLY A 19 8.68 -7.98 -7.89
CA GLY A 19 9.94 -7.58 -8.52
C GLY A 19 9.89 -6.17 -9.13
N LEU A 20 8.75 -5.76 -9.68
CA LEU A 20 8.51 -4.38 -10.11
C LEU A 20 8.67 -3.40 -8.93
N TRP A 21 8.02 -3.67 -7.80
CA TRP A 21 8.09 -2.80 -6.62
C TRP A 21 9.47 -2.76 -5.97
N GLN A 22 10.20 -3.87 -5.98
CA GLN A 22 11.58 -3.90 -5.49
C GLN A 22 12.48 -2.94 -6.29
N ARG A 23 12.24 -2.79 -7.59
CA ARG A 23 13.00 -1.87 -8.46
C ARG A 23 12.56 -0.42 -8.32
N LEU A 24 11.25 -0.17 -8.22
CA LEU A 24 10.68 1.19 -8.17
C LEU A 24 10.66 1.82 -6.78
N GLY A 25 10.69 1.03 -5.71
CA GLY A 25 10.38 1.49 -4.35
C GLY A 25 11.23 2.68 -3.91
N THR A 26 12.54 2.64 -4.17
CA THR A 26 13.45 3.75 -3.83
C THR A 26 13.14 5.01 -4.62
N ALA A 27 12.88 4.89 -5.93
CA ALA A 27 12.56 6.03 -6.78
C ALA A 27 11.24 6.68 -6.39
N LEU A 28 10.20 5.88 -6.11
CA LEU A 28 8.91 6.38 -5.64
C LEU A 28 9.02 7.07 -4.29
N ALA A 29 9.71 6.47 -3.32
CA ALA A 29 9.92 7.10 -2.01
C ALA A 29 10.71 8.43 -2.12
N ARG A 30 11.61 8.52 -3.10
CA ARG A 30 12.35 9.76 -3.36
C ARG A 30 11.47 10.83 -4.00
N LEU A 31 10.67 10.47 -5.01
CA LEU A 31 9.69 11.35 -5.63
C LEU A 31 8.66 11.86 -4.61
N GLU A 32 8.13 10.99 -3.76
CA GLU A 32 7.20 11.37 -2.69
C GLU A 32 7.84 12.39 -1.74
N ARG A 33 9.10 12.17 -1.32
CA ARG A 33 9.83 13.13 -0.48
C ARG A 33 10.02 14.49 -1.15
N ILE A 34 10.37 14.51 -2.43
CA ILE A 34 10.51 15.77 -3.18
C ILE A 34 9.15 16.46 -3.29
N ALA A 35 8.08 15.71 -3.60
CA ALA A 35 6.75 16.26 -3.72
C ALA A 35 6.19 16.78 -2.39
N GLU A 36 6.65 16.27 -1.24
CA GLU A 36 6.29 16.78 0.10
C GLU A 36 6.95 18.13 0.42
N SER A 37 8.03 18.50 -0.26
CA SER A 37 8.71 19.77 -0.02
C SER A 37 7.86 20.98 -0.47
N PRO A 38 8.03 22.13 0.19
CA PRO A 38 7.53 23.41 -0.31
C PRO A 38 8.08 23.76 -1.71
N ALA A 39 7.31 24.49 -2.52
CA ALA A 39 7.66 24.80 -3.91
C ALA A 39 9.04 25.50 -4.03
N ASP A 40 9.31 26.44 -3.14
CA ASP A 40 10.56 27.21 -3.04
C ASP A 40 11.78 26.35 -2.69
N GLN A 41 11.58 25.16 -2.14
CA GLN A 41 12.67 24.24 -1.76
C GLN A 41 12.93 23.15 -2.81
N ILE A 42 11.95 22.86 -3.67
CA ILE A 42 12.06 21.81 -4.69
C ILE A 42 13.13 22.17 -5.72
N ALA A 43 13.25 23.43 -6.12
CA ALA A 43 14.16 23.84 -7.20
C ALA A 43 15.63 23.49 -6.92
N TYR A 44 16.07 23.62 -5.68
CA TYR A 44 17.46 23.38 -5.30
C TYR A 44 17.83 21.89 -5.22
N GLU A 45 16.89 21.02 -4.83
CA GLU A 45 17.16 19.60 -4.60
C GLU A 45 16.77 18.71 -5.78
N ALA A 46 15.76 19.12 -6.57
CA ALA A 46 15.08 18.23 -7.49
C ALA A 46 15.52 18.37 -8.95
N GLN A 47 16.06 19.53 -9.36
CA GLN A 47 16.33 19.81 -10.78
C GLN A 47 17.25 18.77 -11.43
N GLU A 48 18.31 18.34 -10.74
CA GLU A 48 19.25 17.35 -11.25
C GLU A 48 18.73 15.90 -11.10
N GLU A 49 17.87 15.65 -10.11
CA GLU A 49 17.46 14.30 -9.75
C GLU A 49 16.21 13.83 -10.51
N LEU A 50 15.26 14.72 -10.77
CA LEU A 50 13.98 14.38 -11.40
C LEU A 50 14.10 13.66 -12.74
N PRO A 51 15.02 14.01 -13.67
CA PRO A 51 15.16 13.27 -14.93
C PRO A 51 15.46 11.77 -14.71
N SER A 52 16.31 11.47 -13.72
CA SER A 52 16.67 10.08 -13.40
C SER A 52 15.49 9.32 -12.77
N LEU A 53 14.71 9.98 -11.93
CA LEU A 53 13.53 9.41 -11.28
C LEU A 53 12.37 9.23 -12.27
N GLN A 54 12.19 10.17 -13.20
CA GLN A 54 11.25 10.07 -14.32
C GLN A 54 11.61 8.87 -15.21
N TYR A 55 12.89 8.67 -15.51
CA TYR A 55 13.34 7.50 -16.26
C TYR A 55 13.06 6.19 -15.51
N ALA A 56 13.24 6.16 -14.18
CA ALA A 56 12.89 5.01 -13.36
C ALA A 56 11.38 4.70 -13.43
N LEU A 57 10.51 5.72 -13.41
CA LEU A 57 9.07 5.55 -13.62
C LEU A 57 8.75 5.04 -15.01
N HIS A 58 9.41 5.58 -16.05
CA HIS A 58 9.24 5.11 -17.42
C HIS A 58 9.59 3.62 -17.56
N ALA A 59 10.78 3.22 -17.12
CA ALA A 59 11.20 1.82 -17.12
C ALA A 59 10.26 0.94 -16.28
N GLY A 60 9.76 1.47 -15.16
CA GLY A 60 8.75 0.82 -14.34
C GLY A 60 7.42 0.58 -15.06
N ALA A 61 6.92 1.58 -15.80
CA ALA A 61 5.69 1.47 -16.57
C ALA A 61 5.85 0.46 -17.72
N GLU A 62 6.98 0.46 -18.42
CA GLU A 62 7.31 -0.52 -19.47
C GLU A 62 7.38 -1.95 -18.91
N LEU A 63 8.02 -2.12 -17.75
CA LEU A 63 8.05 -3.41 -17.06
C LEU A 63 6.66 -3.85 -16.65
N ALA A 64 5.81 -2.94 -16.17
CA ALA A 64 4.43 -3.25 -15.80
C ALA A 64 3.63 -3.68 -17.03
N LEU A 65 3.73 -2.97 -18.16
CA LEU A 65 3.10 -3.33 -19.44
C LEU A 65 3.48 -4.73 -19.92
N GLY A 66 4.71 -5.18 -19.65
CA GLY A 66 5.19 -6.51 -20.00
C GLY A 66 4.69 -7.65 -19.10
N ILE A 67 4.02 -7.35 -17.98
CA ILE A 67 3.46 -8.36 -17.08
C ILE A 67 2.07 -8.74 -17.59
N GLN A 68 1.86 -10.02 -17.87
CA GLN A 68 0.53 -10.52 -18.20
C GLN A 68 -0.30 -10.72 -16.91
N PRO A 69 -1.40 -9.97 -16.71
CA PRO A 69 -2.30 -10.23 -15.60
C PRO A 69 -3.08 -11.54 -15.81
N PRO A 70 -3.35 -12.31 -14.74
CA PRO A 70 -4.29 -13.42 -14.78
C PRO A 70 -5.74 -12.92 -14.88
N ILE A 71 -6.65 -13.83 -15.24
CA ILE A 71 -8.09 -13.55 -15.33
C ILE A 71 -8.62 -12.97 -14.01
N GLY A 72 -9.32 -11.85 -14.10
CA GLY A 72 -9.89 -11.10 -12.98
C GLY A 72 -8.99 -9.97 -12.46
N ALA A 73 -7.70 -9.98 -12.78
CA ALA A 73 -6.73 -8.96 -12.35
C ALA A 73 -6.43 -7.91 -13.42
N GLU A 74 -6.90 -8.08 -14.65
CA GLU A 74 -6.68 -7.16 -15.77
C GLU A 74 -7.05 -5.71 -15.46
N PRO A 75 -8.22 -5.37 -14.88
CA PRO A 75 -8.56 -3.97 -14.63
C PRO A 75 -7.65 -3.34 -13.57
N VAL A 76 -7.30 -4.09 -12.51
CA VAL A 76 -6.38 -3.62 -11.47
C VAL A 76 -4.97 -3.42 -12.02
N HIS A 77 -4.55 -4.31 -12.93
CA HIS A 77 -3.26 -4.20 -13.60
C HIS A 77 -3.22 -3.02 -14.59
N ALA A 78 -4.29 -2.80 -15.34
CA ALA A 78 -4.42 -1.63 -16.21
C ALA A 78 -4.38 -0.32 -15.42
N ASP A 79 -5.06 -0.25 -14.27
CA ASP A 79 -5.00 0.90 -13.35
C ASP A 79 -3.57 1.16 -12.87
N LEU A 80 -2.81 0.12 -12.57
CA LEU A 80 -1.40 0.22 -12.17
C LEU A 80 -0.55 0.84 -13.29
N VAL A 81 -0.64 0.31 -14.51
CA VAL A 81 0.08 0.83 -15.68
C VAL A 81 -0.27 2.30 -15.94
N ALA A 82 -1.57 2.63 -15.87
CA ALA A 82 -2.06 3.98 -16.06
C ALA A 82 -1.52 4.94 -14.99
N ALA A 83 -1.53 4.52 -13.72
CA ALA A 83 -1.01 5.32 -12.62
C ALA A 83 0.49 5.60 -12.76
N LEU A 84 1.29 4.59 -13.15
CA LEU A 84 2.73 4.77 -13.39
C LEU A 84 3.01 5.73 -14.54
N SER A 85 2.27 5.60 -15.64
CA SER A 85 2.40 6.51 -16.79
C SER A 85 2.03 7.95 -16.41
N GLN A 86 0.93 8.15 -15.68
CA GLN A 86 0.52 9.48 -15.22
C GLN A 86 1.54 10.09 -14.24
N ALA A 87 2.11 9.30 -13.34
CA ALA A 87 3.16 9.78 -12.44
C ALA A 87 4.41 10.19 -13.22
N ARG A 88 4.79 9.42 -14.26
CA ARG A 88 5.91 9.77 -15.14
C ARG A 88 5.65 11.11 -15.83
N ASP A 89 4.48 11.29 -16.42
CA ASP A 89 4.14 12.49 -17.18
C ASP A 89 4.06 13.72 -16.29
N ALA A 90 3.40 13.62 -15.13
CA ALA A 90 3.39 14.71 -14.15
C ALA A 90 4.79 15.05 -13.61
N THR A 91 5.66 14.04 -13.42
CA THR A 91 7.06 14.28 -13.05
C THR A 91 7.82 15.01 -14.16
N ALA A 92 7.53 14.71 -15.43
CA ALA A 92 8.13 15.39 -16.57
C ALA A 92 7.72 16.86 -16.65
N GLU A 93 6.44 17.17 -16.41
CA GLU A 93 5.92 18.53 -16.41
C GLU A 93 6.58 19.38 -15.30
N VAL A 94 6.71 18.85 -14.09
CA VAL A 94 7.42 19.53 -12.99
C VAL A 94 8.90 19.71 -13.31
N ALA A 95 9.57 18.69 -13.86
CA ALA A 95 10.97 18.80 -14.26
C ALA A 95 11.18 19.87 -15.34
N SER A 96 10.25 20.00 -16.28
CA SER A 96 10.29 21.04 -17.33
C SER A 96 10.13 22.44 -16.71
N ALA A 97 9.15 22.63 -15.83
CA ALA A 97 8.92 23.91 -15.16
C ALA A 97 10.15 24.36 -14.35
N LEU A 98 10.81 23.43 -13.66
CA LEU A 98 12.06 23.68 -12.94
C LEU A 98 13.22 24.04 -13.86
N ALA A 99 13.34 23.37 -15.02
CA ALA A 99 14.37 23.69 -16.01
C ALA A 99 14.19 25.10 -16.59
N GLU A 100 12.94 25.57 -16.68
CA GLU A 100 12.59 26.92 -17.13
C GLU A 100 12.62 27.98 -16.03
N THR A 101 12.90 27.59 -14.77
CA THR A 101 12.86 28.48 -13.58
C THR A 101 11.48 29.15 -13.41
N ASP A 102 10.40 28.43 -13.70
CA ASP A 102 9.01 28.90 -13.56
C ASP A 102 8.41 28.40 -12.23
N ASP A 103 8.73 29.10 -11.14
CA ASP A 103 8.29 28.73 -9.78
C ASP A 103 6.75 28.78 -9.64
N ASP A 104 6.08 29.70 -10.33
CA ASP A 104 4.61 29.83 -10.33
C ASP A 104 3.95 28.62 -11.01
N LEU A 105 4.55 28.08 -12.08
CA LEU A 105 4.08 26.87 -12.72
C LEU A 105 4.35 25.64 -11.86
N VAL A 106 5.53 25.56 -11.22
CA VAL A 106 5.84 24.47 -10.29
C VAL A 106 4.78 24.42 -9.19
N GLU A 107 4.49 25.53 -8.52
CA GLU A 107 3.48 25.60 -7.45
C GLU A 107 2.10 25.11 -7.93
N ARG A 108 1.70 25.50 -9.15
CA ARG A 108 0.44 25.07 -9.77
C ARG A 108 0.39 23.58 -10.09
N LEU A 109 1.52 22.94 -10.43
CA LEU A 109 1.59 21.52 -10.80
C LEU A 109 1.75 20.57 -9.60
N LEU A 110 2.14 21.08 -8.43
CA LEU A 110 2.34 20.25 -7.24
C LEU A 110 1.12 19.42 -6.85
N PRO A 111 -0.13 19.94 -6.84
CA PRO A 111 -1.31 19.14 -6.49
C PRO A 111 -1.51 17.95 -7.43
N GLU A 112 -1.39 18.16 -8.74
CA GLU A 112 -1.54 17.16 -9.79
C GLU A 112 -0.45 16.09 -9.68
N TRP A 113 0.79 16.51 -9.48
CA TRP A 113 1.93 15.62 -9.32
C TRP A 113 1.80 14.74 -8.06
N ARG A 114 1.47 15.34 -6.91
CA ARG A 114 1.17 14.60 -5.67
C ARG A 114 0.01 13.63 -5.86
N GLY A 115 -1.04 14.06 -6.56
CA GLY A 115 -2.19 13.21 -6.90
C GLY A 115 -1.80 12.01 -7.76
N ALA A 116 -0.92 12.18 -8.73
CA ALA A 116 -0.41 11.09 -9.57
C ALA A 116 0.42 10.08 -8.77
N LEU A 117 1.33 10.55 -7.89
CA LEU A 117 2.10 9.68 -6.99
C LEU A 117 1.19 8.92 -6.01
N PHE A 118 0.17 9.58 -5.46
CA PHE A 118 -0.83 8.93 -4.61
C PHE A 118 -1.60 7.83 -5.37
N ARG A 119 -1.96 8.05 -6.64
CA ARG A 119 -2.62 7.02 -7.46
C ARG A 119 -1.73 5.79 -7.65
N VAL A 120 -0.41 5.96 -7.82
CA VAL A 120 0.54 4.82 -7.85
C VAL A 120 0.50 4.04 -6.54
N ARG A 121 0.54 4.75 -5.40
CA ARG A 121 0.46 4.12 -4.08
C ARG A 121 -0.86 3.35 -3.90
N LEU A 122 -1.98 3.92 -4.33
CA LEU A 122 -3.28 3.27 -4.28
C LEU A 122 -3.35 2.04 -5.19
N ALA A 123 -2.83 2.13 -6.41
CA ALA A 123 -2.76 1.00 -7.34
C ALA A 123 -1.90 -0.14 -6.79
N ARG A 124 -0.77 0.18 -6.14
CA ARG A 124 0.06 -0.79 -5.42
C ARG A 124 -0.72 -1.51 -4.33
N LEU A 125 -1.44 -0.79 -3.48
CA LEU A 125 -2.25 -1.39 -2.41
C LEU A 125 -3.32 -2.32 -2.99
N ARG A 126 -4.04 -1.87 -4.03
CA ARG A 126 -5.06 -2.69 -4.70
C ARG A 126 -4.48 -3.95 -5.33
N ALA A 127 -3.30 -3.86 -5.95
CA ALA A 127 -2.61 -5.01 -6.52
C ALA A 127 -2.15 -6.02 -5.46
N LEU A 128 -1.85 -5.57 -4.23
CA LEU A 128 -1.45 -6.41 -3.10
C LEU A 128 -2.63 -6.96 -2.30
N GLU A 129 -3.71 -6.20 -2.11
CA GLU A 129 -4.85 -6.55 -1.23
C GLU A 129 -5.94 -7.38 -1.91
N ARG A 130 -6.22 -7.18 -3.20
CA ARG A 130 -7.26 -7.96 -3.90
C ARG A 130 -6.79 -9.35 -4.33
N TYR A 131 -5.48 -9.57 -4.37
CA TYR A 131 -4.91 -10.85 -4.74
C TYR A 131 -5.02 -11.96 -3.68
N PRO A 132 -4.89 -11.68 -2.36
CA PRO A 132 -5.10 -12.70 -1.34
C PRO A 132 -6.57 -13.07 -1.12
N LEU A 133 -7.55 -12.31 -1.61
CA LEU A 133 -8.98 -12.56 -1.34
C LEU A 133 -9.64 -13.60 -2.27
N GLU A 134 -9.01 -13.97 -3.38
CA GLU A 134 -9.47 -15.07 -4.25
C GLU A 134 -8.81 -16.43 -3.91
N LEU A 135 -8.18 -16.57 -2.74
CA LEU A 135 -7.51 -17.80 -2.32
C LEU A 135 -8.46 -18.92 -1.86
N GLY A 136 -9.79 -18.75 -1.89
CA GLY A 136 -10.67 -19.84 -1.47
C GLY A 136 -12.15 -19.54 -1.25
N ALA A 137 -12.78 -18.71 -2.09
CA ALA A 137 -14.24 -18.78 -2.19
C ALA A 137 -14.58 -19.88 -3.22
N PRO A 138 -15.01 -21.09 -2.82
CA PRO A 138 -15.71 -21.95 -3.76
C PRO A 138 -16.89 -21.13 -4.31
N GLU A 139 -17.08 -21.14 -5.63
CA GLU A 139 -18.33 -20.66 -6.20
C GLU A 139 -19.48 -21.37 -5.48
N PRO A 140 -20.58 -20.67 -5.13
CA PRO A 140 -21.71 -21.31 -4.48
C PRO A 140 -22.35 -22.28 -5.50
N SER A 141 -21.86 -23.52 -5.52
CA SER A 141 -22.58 -24.64 -6.10
C SER A 141 -23.84 -24.79 -5.25
N GLU A 142 -24.99 -24.55 -5.90
CA GLU A 142 -26.32 -24.79 -5.34
C GLU A 142 -26.51 -26.29 -5.06
N GLU A 143 -26.03 -26.77 -3.93
CA GLU A 143 -26.46 -28.03 -3.33
C GLU A 143 -26.76 -27.79 -1.85
N PRO A 144 -27.96 -28.15 -1.36
CA PRO A 144 -28.31 -27.97 0.04
C PRO A 144 -27.69 -29.10 0.87
N GLU A 145 -26.52 -28.86 1.46
CA GLU A 145 -26.00 -29.71 2.53
C GLU A 145 -26.51 -29.24 3.89
N GLU A 146 -27.18 -30.17 4.57
CA GLU A 146 -27.66 -30.08 5.93
C GLU A 146 -26.51 -29.84 6.93
N ALA A 147 -26.73 -28.87 7.82
CA ALA A 147 -26.26 -28.77 9.20
C ALA A 147 -24.89 -29.39 9.58
N SER A 148 -23.94 -28.53 9.90
CA SER A 148 -23.23 -28.67 11.17
C SER A 148 -23.12 -27.31 11.87
N ASP A 149 -23.90 -27.20 12.92
CA ASP A 149 -23.87 -26.19 13.95
C ASP A 149 -22.60 -26.42 14.79
N GLU A 150 -21.69 -25.44 14.82
CA GLU A 150 -20.83 -25.08 15.96
C GLU A 150 -19.93 -23.89 15.57
N THR A 151 -20.55 -22.72 15.42
CA THR A 151 -19.81 -21.44 15.38
C THR A 151 -19.43 -21.05 16.81
N SER A 152 -18.51 -21.81 17.43
CA SER A 152 -17.81 -21.30 18.61
C SER A 152 -16.82 -20.25 18.13
N LEU A 153 -17.26 -18.99 18.09
CA LEU A 153 -16.35 -17.83 18.07
C LEU A 153 -15.32 -18.06 19.18
N PRO A 154 -14.02 -18.18 18.88
CA PRO A 154 -13.04 -18.53 19.90
C PRO A 154 -13.10 -17.43 20.95
N VAL A 155 -13.57 -17.77 22.15
CA VAL A 155 -13.70 -16.86 23.31
C VAL A 155 -12.40 -16.09 23.54
N ALA A 156 -11.27 -16.69 23.13
CA ALA A 156 -9.95 -16.08 23.07
C ALA A 156 -9.86 -14.80 22.21
N ALA A 157 -10.49 -14.74 21.04
CA ALA A 157 -10.45 -13.58 20.15
C ALA A 157 -11.25 -12.39 20.72
N ILE A 158 -12.41 -12.68 21.32
CA ILE A 158 -13.23 -11.66 21.99
C ILE A 158 -12.51 -11.16 23.26
N ALA A 159 -11.93 -12.08 24.05
CA ALA A 159 -11.15 -11.73 25.23
C ALA A 159 -9.93 -10.87 24.88
N ALA A 160 -9.21 -11.19 23.80
CA ALA A 160 -8.06 -10.43 23.33
C ALA A 160 -8.44 -9.01 22.88
N ALA A 161 -9.50 -8.87 22.08
CA ALA A 161 -10.00 -7.56 21.64
C ALA A 161 -10.45 -6.71 22.84
N THR A 162 -11.15 -7.30 23.80
CA THR A 162 -11.61 -6.60 25.01
C THR A 162 -10.42 -6.15 25.87
N LEU A 163 -9.39 -6.98 26.01
CA LEU A 163 -8.19 -6.64 26.77
C LEU A 163 -7.42 -5.46 26.15
N ILE A 164 -7.29 -5.44 24.81
CA ILE A 164 -6.59 -4.37 24.09
C ILE A 164 -7.32 -3.03 24.26
N VAL A 165 -8.65 -3.03 24.10
CA VAL A 165 -9.47 -1.82 24.24
C VAL A 165 -9.43 -1.30 25.68
N VAL A 166 -9.58 -2.18 26.68
CA VAL A 166 -9.51 -1.79 28.09
C VAL A 166 -8.10 -1.28 28.45
N GLY A 167 -7.04 -1.94 27.96
CA GLY A 167 -5.66 -1.51 28.17
C GLY A 167 -5.38 -0.11 27.60
N ALA A 168 -5.86 0.17 26.39
CA ALA A 168 -5.71 1.49 25.76
C ALA A 168 -6.45 2.60 26.52
N ILE A 169 -7.65 2.32 27.03
CA ILE A 169 -8.45 3.27 27.82
C ILE A 169 -7.79 3.54 29.18
N VAL A 170 -7.32 2.51 29.88
CA VAL A 170 -6.64 2.66 31.17
C VAL A 170 -5.32 3.40 31.03
N PHE A 171 -4.57 3.15 29.95
CA PHE A 171 -3.32 3.86 29.65
C PHE A 171 -3.54 5.35 29.39
N THR A 172 -4.52 5.70 28.56
CA THR A 172 -4.86 7.10 28.26
C THR A 172 -5.40 7.84 29.48
N ALA A 173 -6.26 7.21 30.29
CA ALA A 173 -6.73 7.78 31.55
C ALA A 173 -5.61 7.95 32.59
N GLY A 174 -4.68 6.99 32.69
CA GLY A 174 -3.54 7.06 33.60
C GLY A 174 -2.51 8.14 33.22
N ALA A 175 -2.31 8.37 31.91
CA ALA A 175 -1.43 9.42 31.40
C ALA A 175 -1.92 10.84 31.78
N VAL A 176 -3.24 11.06 31.80
CA VAL A 176 -3.84 12.35 32.19
C VAL A 176 -3.68 12.63 33.69
N LEU A 177 -3.57 11.60 34.53
CA LEU A 177 -3.50 11.72 35.99
C LEU A 177 -2.09 11.62 36.60
N ALA A 178 -1.04 11.49 35.77
CA ALA A 178 0.37 11.39 36.18
C ALA A 178 0.67 10.30 37.25
N ALA A 179 -0.12 9.22 37.29
CA ALA A 179 0.02 8.14 38.26
C ALA A 179 0.84 6.97 37.68
N TRP A 180 2.14 6.95 38.01
CA TRP A 180 3.12 5.98 37.50
C TRP A 180 2.74 4.47 37.63
N PRO A 181 2.09 3.99 38.71
CA PRO A 181 1.76 2.57 38.84
C PRO A 181 0.70 2.10 37.83
N LEU A 182 -0.22 2.98 37.44
CA LEU A 182 -1.26 2.68 36.43
C LEU A 182 -0.64 2.52 35.04
N TRP A 183 0.41 3.29 34.75
CA TRP A 183 1.14 3.25 33.48
C TRP A 183 1.80 1.90 33.25
N ALA A 184 2.49 1.39 34.28
CA ALA A 184 3.14 0.08 34.25
C ALA A 184 2.13 -1.08 34.13
N ALA A 185 0.99 -0.99 34.83
CA ALA A 185 -0.07 -1.99 34.74
C ALA A 185 -0.72 -2.04 33.34
N GLY A 186 -0.97 -0.88 32.72
CA GLY A 186 -1.49 -0.79 31.36
C GLY A 186 -0.55 -1.38 30.31
N LEU A 187 0.75 -1.08 30.40
CA LEU A 187 1.78 -1.65 29.53
C LEU A 187 1.91 -3.17 29.69
N ALA A 188 1.84 -3.67 30.92
CA ALA A 188 1.91 -5.11 31.19
C ALA A 188 0.70 -5.88 30.60
N LEU A 189 -0.51 -5.31 30.70
CA LEU A 189 -1.71 -5.89 30.08
C LEU A 189 -1.65 -5.85 28.55
N PHE A 190 -1.18 -4.74 27.98
CA PHE A 190 -1.02 -4.59 26.53
C PHE A 190 0.01 -5.57 25.97
N ALA A 191 1.17 -5.71 26.63
CA ALA A 191 2.19 -6.70 26.25
C ALA A 191 1.71 -8.15 26.46
N GLY A 192 0.93 -8.41 27.52
CA GLY A 192 0.31 -9.71 27.78
C GLY A 192 -0.66 -10.14 26.68
N GLY A 193 -1.42 -9.19 26.11
CA GLY A 193 -2.29 -9.44 24.96
C GLY A 193 -1.53 -9.93 23.72
N PHE A 194 -0.35 -9.36 23.46
CA PHE A 194 0.53 -9.80 22.36
C PHE A 194 1.17 -11.17 22.60
N ILE A 195 1.40 -11.57 23.85
CA ILE A 195 1.94 -12.89 24.19
C ILE A 195 0.87 -13.97 24.09
N LEU A 196 -0.38 -13.66 24.43
CA LEU A 196 -1.53 -14.55 24.28
C LEU A 196 -1.98 -14.72 22.82
N PHE A 197 -1.78 -13.70 21.98
CA PHE A 197 -2.04 -13.78 20.55
C PHE A 197 -0.80 -14.32 19.81
N ARG A 198 -0.49 -15.60 20.03
CA ARG A 198 0.53 -16.31 19.26
C ARG A 198 -0.17 -17.11 18.14
N PRO A 199 0.16 -16.87 16.85
CA PRO A 199 -0.39 -17.68 15.76
C PRO A 199 0.10 -19.13 15.83
#